data_AF-A0A2H6ECA5-F1
#
_entry.id   AF-A0A2H6ECA5-F1
#
_cell.length_a   1.000
_cell.length_b   1.000
_cell.length_c   1.000
_cell.angle_alpha   90.00
_cell.angle_beta   90.00
_cell.angle_gamma   90.00
#
_symmetry.space_group_name_H-M   'P 1'
#
loop_
_entity.id
_entity.type
_entity.pdbx_description
1 polymer ?
#
loop_
_entity_poly.entity_id
_entity_poly.type
_entity_poly.pdbx_seq_one_letter_code
_entity_poly.pdbx_strand_id
1 'polypeptide(L)'
;MKKIEPYPIAISLFFVFTIFYAVCVGIKFILLQFGIEGIWYMHKIWEAILPGFRGLNSLSIIIGLLEVSVGSYAIAYIVIPIYNYFVSKRAKDEVVEVKPIIVRFRTLFLTLMTYILSLFTLCFIYDLLVGSELSMAFLWKIFLPGFKDLSFASYLIGFSDIIIYSGYISFIFSVTLNYFEKSQTNDEAYA
;
A
#
# COMPACT_ATOMS: atom_id res chain seq x y z
N MET A 1 -2.07 -29.89 -8.34
CA MET A 1 -2.43 -28.46 -8.23
C MET A 1 -2.69 -27.89 -9.61
N LYS A 2 -3.78 -27.14 -9.80
CA LYS A 2 -4.15 -26.49 -11.06
C LYS A 2 -3.19 -25.31 -11.31
N LYS A 3 -2.59 -25.23 -12.50
CA LYS A 3 -1.74 -24.09 -12.87
C LYS A 3 -2.59 -22.83 -12.90
N ILE A 4 -2.09 -21.76 -12.30
CA ILE A 4 -2.75 -20.46 -12.35
C ILE A 4 -2.46 -19.84 -13.71
N GLU A 5 -3.52 -19.41 -14.40
CA GLU A 5 -3.39 -18.67 -15.65
C GLU A 5 -3.12 -17.19 -15.34
N PRO A 6 -2.18 -16.55 -16.07
CA PRO A 6 -1.83 -15.15 -15.81
C PRO A 6 -2.96 -14.17 -16.20
N TYR A 7 -3.80 -14.54 -17.17
CA TYR A 7 -4.79 -13.64 -17.75
C TYR A 7 -5.91 -13.19 -16.78
N PRO A 8 -6.59 -14.10 -16.04
CA PRO A 8 -7.58 -13.69 -15.05
C PRO A 8 -7.00 -12.75 -13.98
N ILE A 9 -5.77 -13.00 -13.55
CA ILE A 9 -5.08 -12.17 -12.55
C ILE A 9 -4.70 -10.80 -13.11
N ALA A 10 -4.23 -10.75 -14.36
CA ALA A 10 -3.95 -9.49 -15.05
C ALA A 10 -5.19 -8.59 -15.11
N ILE A 11 -6.36 -9.16 -15.44
CA ILE A 11 -7.63 -8.42 -15.46
C ILE A 11 -8.00 -7.88 -14.07
N SER A 12 -7.89 -8.72 -13.03
CA SER A 12 -8.20 -8.27 -11.67
C SER A 12 -7.28 -7.14 -11.22
N LEU A 13 -5.96 -7.26 -11.46
CA LEU A 13 -4.99 -6.20 -11.15
C LEU A 13 -5.25 -4.93 -11.95
N PHE A 14 -5.63 -5.06 -13.23
CA PHE A 14 -6.00 -3.93 -14.08
C PHE A 14 -7.13 -3.12 -13.44
N PHE A 15 -8.23 -3.78 -13.05
CA PHE A 15 -9.36 -3.07 -12.44
C PHE A 15 -8.99 -2.44 -11.10
N VAL A 16 -8.29 -3.18 -10.24
CA VAL A 16 -7.88 -2.67 -8.92
C VAL A 16 -7.01 -1.43 -9.06
N PHE A 17 -5.94 -1.51 -9.86
CA PHE A 17 -5.03 -0.38 -10.00
C PHE A 17 -5.65 0.78 -10.77
N THR A 18 -6.50 0.52 -11.76
CA THR A 18 -7.21 1.57 -12.50
C THR A 18 -8.18 2.34 -11.60
N ILE A 19 -8.96 1.63 -10.78
CA ILE A 19 -9.87 2.26 -9.81
C ILE A 19 -9.06 3.08 -8.81
N PHE A 20 -8.00 2.49 -8.26
CA PHE A 20 -7.15 3.18 -7.29
C PHE A 20 -6.52 4.44 -7.88
N TYR A 21 -6.00 4.36 -9.10
CA TYR A 21 -5.47 5.50 -9.85
C TYR A 21 -6.54 6.60 -10.06
N ALA A 22 -7.73 6.23 -10.54
CA ALA A 22 -8.81 7.17 -10.79
C ALA A 22 -9.29 7.87 -9.50
N VAL A 23 -9.43 7.12 -8.40
CA VAL A 23 -9.79 7.67 -7.09
C VAL A 23 -8.70 8.63 -6.59
N CYS A 24 -7.43 8.25 -6.69
CA CYS A 24 -6.31 9.10 -6.26
C CYS A 24 -6.23 10.42 -7.06
N VAL A 25 -6.41 10.37 -8.37
CA VAL A 25 -6.42 11.57 -9.23
C VAL A 25 -7.68 12.41 -8.96
N GLY A 26 -8.85 11.77 -8.82
CA GLY A 26 -10.13 12.43 -8.59
C GLY A 26 -10.22 13.16 -7.24
N ILE A 27 -9.79 12.51 -6.14
CA ILE A 27 -9.74 13.12 -4.81
C ILE A 27 -8.87 14.38 -4.82
N LYS A 28 -7.76 14.37 -5.57
CA LYS A 28 -6.89 15.55 -5.69
C LYS A 28 -7.61 16.73 -6.37
N PHE A 29 -8.39 16.50 -7.42
CA PHE A 29 -9.18 17.58 -8.05
C PHE A 29 -10.18 18.20 -7.07
N ILE A 30 -10.83 17.36 -6.25
CA ILE A 30 -11.78 17.81 -5.22
C ILE A 30 -11.05 18.66 -4.17
N LEU A 31 -9.90 18.20 -3.67
CA LEU A 31 -9.15 18.92 -2.63
C LEU A 31 -8.55 20.24 -3.10
N LEU A 32 -8.15 20.33 -4.37
CA LEU A 32 -7.73 21.58 -5.02
C LEU A 32 -8.86 22.62 -5.02
N GLN A 33 -10.12 22.18 -5.22
CA GLN A 33 -11.29 23.06 -5.18
C GLN A 33 -11.55 23.64 -3.77
N PHE A 34 -11.15 22.92 -2.72
CA PHE A 34 -11.29 23.37 -1.33
C PHE A 34 -10.05 24.11 -0.78
N GLY A 35 -9.02 24.36 -1.59
CA GLY A 35 -7.82 25.09 -1.18
C GLY A 35 -6.97 24.37 -0.13
N ILE A 36 -7.13 23.05 0.00
CA ILE A 36 -6.39 22.23 0.99
C ILE A 36 -5.08 21.78 0.35
N GLU A 37 -3.99 22.50 0.60
CA GLU A 37 -2.65 22.11 0.15
C GLU A 37 -1.96 21.17 1.14
N GLY A 38 -1.62 19.95 0.71
CA GLY A 38 -0.96 18.94 1.55
C GLY A 38 -0.79 17.57 0.88
N ILE A 39 -0.33 16.57 1.66
CA ILE A 39 0.08 15.22 1.17
C ILE A 39 -1.07 14.33 0.68
N TRP A 40 -2.32 14.81 0.75
CA TRP A 40 -3.45 14.17 0.08
C TRP A 40 -3.31 14.10 -1.44
N TYR A 41 -2.31 14.79 -1.98
CA TYR A 41 -1.88 14.75 -3.37
C TYR A 41 -1.11 13.47 -3.72
N MET A 42 -1.78 12.32 -3.59
CA MET A 42 -1.27 10.96 -3.93
C MET A 42 -0.66 10.85 -5.35
N HIS A 43 -0.98 11.79 -6.25
CA HIS A 43 -0.32 11.91 -7.55
C HIS A 43 1.22 12.05 -7.48
N LYS A 44 1.83 12.52 -6.38
CA LYS A 44 3.30 12.58 -6.25
C LYS A 44 3.92 11.19 -6.09
N ILE A 45 3.20 10.27 -5.45
CA ILE A 45 3.62 8.86 -5.37
C ILE A 45 3.57 8.27 -6.78
N TRP A 46 2.54 8.61 -7.55
CA TRP A 46 2.45 8.24 -8.95
C TRP A 46 3.60 8.83 -9.79
N GLU A 47 4.00 10.10 -9.59
CA GLU A 47 5.17 10.68 -10.29
C GLU A 47 6.48 9.94 -9.99
N ALA A 48 6.62 9.37 -8.79
CA ALA A 48 7.81 8.59 -8.42
C ALA A 48 7.80 7.17 -9.01
N ILE A 49 6.62 6.57 -9.17
CA ILE A 49 6.46 5.19 -9.65
C ILE A 49 6.38 5.13 -11.18
N LEU A 50 5.74 6.13 -11.80
CA LEU A 50 5.40 6.16 -13.21
C LEU A 50 6.35 7.12 -13.95
N PRO A 51 7.31 6.60 -14.74
CA PRO A 51 8.36 7.42 -15.36
C PRO A 51 7.83 8.48 -16.34
N GLY A 52 6.63 8.29 -16.90
CA GLY A 52 5.96 9.25 -17.79
C GLY A 52 5.01 10.23 -17.09
N PHE A 53 4.69 10.02 -15.81
CA PHE A 53 3.71 10.83 -15.10
C PHE A 53 4.38 12.06 -14.48
N ARG A 54 4.02 13.26 -14.98
CA ARG A 54 4.54 14.56 -14.48
C ARG A 54 3.43 15.49 -14.01
N GLY A 55 2.46 14.94 -13.27
CA GLY A 55 1.43 15.72 -12.62
C GLY A 55 0.03 15.60 -13.24
N LEU A 56 -0.83 16.60 -13.02
CA LEU A 56 -2.25 16.57 -13.41
C LEU A 56 -2.54 17.09 -14.83
N ASN A 57 -1.53 17.21 -15.69
CA ASN A 57 -1.79 17.59 -17.08
C ASN A 57 -2.62 16.49 -17.77
N SER A 58 -3.57 16.85 -18.64
CA SER A 58 -4.45 15.90 -19.34
C SER A 58 -3.66 14.78 -20.03
N LEU A 59 -2.51 15.13 -20.62
CA LEU A 59 -1.61 14.18 -21.27
C LEU A 59 -0.92 13.25 -20.24
N SER A 60 -0.45 13.79 -19.12
CA SER A 60 0.13 13.01 -18.02
C SER A 60 -0.89 12.04 -17.41
N ILE A 61 -2.15 12.45 -17.26
CA ILE A 61 -3.22 11.61 -16.71
C ILE A 61 -3.49 10.40 -17.62
N ILE A 62 -3.49 10.59 -18.93
CA ILE A 62 -3.67 9.52 -19.92
C ILE A 62 -2.47 8.56 -19.91
N ILE A 63 -1.25 9.11 -19.88
CA ILE A 63 -0.03 8.30 -19.77
C ILE A 63 -0.05 7.48 -18.49
N GLY A 64 -0.39 8.09 -17.35
CA GLY A 64 -0.43 7.37 -16.08
C GLY A 64 -1.47 6.25 -16.07
N LEU A 65 -2.64 6.48 -16.67
CA LEU A 65 -3.66 5.43 -16.83
C LEU A 65 -3.14 4.28 -17.69
N LEU A 66 -2.46 4.59 -18.80
CA LEU A 66 -1.89 3.60 -19.70
C LEU A 66 -0.76 2.81 -19.02
N GLU A 67 0.13 3.47 -18.29
CA GLU A 67 1.22 2.83 -17.57
C GLU A 67 0.72 1.92 -16.45
N VAL A 68 -0.29 2.36 -15.68
CA VAL A 68 -0.95 1.52 -14.66
C VAL A 68 -1.61 0.30 -15.31
N SER A 69 -2.26 0.51 -16.45
CA SER A 69 -2.90 -0.56 -17.21
C SER A 69 -1.86 -1.58 -17.68
N VAL A 70 -0.83 -1.16 -18.40
CA VAL A 70 0.22 -2.06 -18.90
C VAL A 70 0.97 -2.73 -17.75
N GLY A 71 1.27 -1.98 -16.69
CA GLY A 71 1.95 -2.47 -15.50
C GLY A 71 1.19 -3.62 -14.82
N SER A 72 -0.13 -3.54 -14.76
CA SER A 72 -0.97 -4.62 -14.20
C SER A 72 -0.83 -5.94 -14.96
N TYR A 73 -0.78 -5.89 -16.29
CA TYR A 73 -0.53 -7.05 -17.14
C TYR A 73 0.92 -7.53 -17.00
N ALA A 74 1.88 -6.63 -17.03
CA ALA A 74 3.30 -6.98 -16.89
C ALA A 74 3.56 -7.73 -15.57
N ILE A 75 3.02 -7.24 -14.45
CA ILE A 75 3.15 -7.89 -13.14
C ILE A 75 2.58 -9.31 -13.19
N ALA A 76 1.37 -9.49 -13.71
CA ALA A 76 0.76 -10.82 -13.79
C ALA A 76 1.56 -11.79 -14.67
N TYR A 77 2.00 -11.34 -15.85
CA TYR A 77 2.76 -12.18 -16.79
C TYR A 77 4.19 -12.48 -16.34
N ILE A 78 4.74 -11.71 -15.39
CA ILE A 78 6.06 -11.99 -14.79
C ILE A 78 5.92 -12.86 -13.53
N VAL A 79 5.06 -12.45 -12.60
CA VAL A 79 4.95 -13.08 -11.28
C VAL A 79 4.32 -14.46 -11.35
N ILE A 80 3.28 -14.66 -12.18
CA ILE A 80 2.56 -15.94 -12.22
C ILE A 80 3.42 -17.09 -12.77
N PRO A 81 4.20 -16.94 -13.86
CA PRO A 81 5.14 -17.98 -14.27
C PRO A 81 6.18 -18.32 -13.19
N ILE A 82 6.72 -17.31 -12.50
CA ILE A 82 7.68 -17.48 -11.41
C ILE A 82 7.04 -18.26 -10.26
N TYR A 83 5.84 -17.86 -9.83
CA TYR A 83 5.06 -18.54 -8.80
C TYR A 83 4.79 -20.00 -9.17
N ASN A 84 4.30 -20.25 -10.38
CA ASN A 84 4.02 -21.59 -10.89
C ASN A 84 5.29 -22.47 -10.90
N TYR A 85 6.45 -21.89 -11.25
CA TYR A 85 7.74 -22.59 -11.19
C TYR A 85 8.09 -22.99 -9.76
N PHE A 86 8.03 -22.07 -8.79
CA PHE A 86 8.35 -22.36 -7.39
C PHE A 86 7.38 -23.33 -6.73
N VAL A 87 6.08 -23.22 -7.01
CA VAL A 87 5.07 -24.16 -6.52
C VAL A 87 5.28 -25.55 -7.11
N SER A 88 5.63 -25.66 -8.40
CA SER A 88 5.90 -26.96 -9.01
C SER A 88 7.09 -27.70 -8.37
N LYS A 89 8.07 -26.96 -7.84
CA LYS A 89 9.16 -27.54 -7.03
C LYS A 89 8.69 -27.97 -5.66
N ARG A 90 7.98 -27.10 -4.93
CA ARG A 90 7.48 -27.42 -3.57
C ARG A 90 6.48 -28.57 -3.53
N ALA A 91 5.63 -28.70 -4.56
CA ALA A 91 4.66 -29.78 -4.68
C ALA A 91 5.27 -31.19 -4.73
N LYS A 92 6.56 -31.28 -5.06
CA LYS A 92 7.29 -32.56 -5.06
C LYS A 92 7.81 -32.95 -3.67
N ASP A 93 7.91 -32.01 -2.74
CA ASP A 93 8.72 -32.20 -1.53
C ASP A 93 7.92 -32.16 -0.21
N GLU A 94 6.68 -31.63 -0.17
CA GLU A 94 5.95 -31.53 1.11
C GLU A 94 4.42 -31.53 0.95
N VAL A 95 3.75 -32.37 1.75
CA VAL A 95 2.33 -32.23 2.06
C VAL A 95 2.23 -31.18 3.17
N VAL A 96 2.12 -29.92 2.79
CA VAL A 96 1.93 -28.82 3.75
C VAL A 96 0.47 -28.83 4.19
N GLU A 97 0.21 -29.22 5.44
CA GLU A 97 -1.08 -28.95 6.09
C GLU A 97 -1.24 -27.43 6.24
N VAL A 98 -2.01 -26.82 5.34
CA VAL A 98 -2.34 -25.39 5.42
C VAL A 98 -3.44 -25.21 6.45
N LYS A 99 -3.05 -24.80 7.66
CA LYS A 99 -4.02 -24.44 8.70
C LYS A 99 -4.53 -23.02 8.43
N PRO A 100 -5.85 -22.77 8.45
CA PRO A 100 -6.37 -21.48 8.06
C PRO A 100 -5.95 -20.37 9.02
N ILE A 101 -5.37 -19.30 8.49
CA ILE A 101 -4.86 -18.18 9.28
C ILE A 101 -5.96 -17.12 9.38
N ILE A 102 -6.69 -17.11 10.49
CA ILE A 102 -7.65 -16.05 10.78
C ILE A 102 -6.89 -14.81 11.26
N VAL A 103 -6.83 -13.79 10.42
CA VAL A 103 -6.17 -12.52 10.74
C VAL A 103 -7.11 -11.64 11.54
N ARG A 104 -6.83 -11.49 12.83
CA ARG A 104 -7.60 -10.62 13.73
C ARG A 104 -7.15 -9.16 13.55
N PHE A 105 -8.10 -8.29 13.19
CA PHE A 105 -7.88 -6.83 13.09
C PHE A 105 -7.11 -6.26 14.28
N ARG A 106 -7.56 -6.59 15.50
CA ARG A 106 -6.98 -6.05 16.74
C ARG A 106 -5.49 -6.40 16.88
N THR A 107 -5.12 -7.63 16.54
CA THR A 107 -3.73 -8.07 16.62
C THR A 107 -2.89 -7.29 15.62
N LEU A 108 -3.32 -7.23 14.36
CA LEU A 108 -2.60 -6.52 13.30
C LEU A 108 -2.43 -5.02 13.61
N PHE A 109 -3.51 -4.40 14.08
CA PHE A 109 -3.55 -2.99 14.49
C PHE A 109 -2.56 -2.70 15.59
N LEU A 110 -2.61 -3.46 16.69
CA LEU A 110 -1.70 -3.24 17.82
C LEU A 110 -0.24 -3.44 17.41
N THR A 111 0.08 -4.47 16.62
CA THR A 111 1.45 -4.68 16.15
C THR A 111 1.95 -3.52 15.28
N LEU A 112 1.17 -3.10 14.28
CA LEU A 112 1.57 -2.01 13.37
C LEU A 112 1.68 -0.68 14.13
N MET A 113 0.68 -0.36 14.95
CA MET A 113 0.66 0.85 15.75
C MET A 113 1.88 0.91 16.68
N THR A 114 2.13 -0.13 17.48
CA THR A 114 3.25 -0.13 18.43
C THR A 114 4.59 -0.06 17.73
N TYR A 115 4.77 -0.80 16.64
CA TYR A 115 6.02 -0.81 15.88
C TYR A 115 6.33 0.57 15.27
N ILE A 116 5.36 1.15 14.54
CA ILE A 116 5.57 2.40 13.81
C ILE A 116 5.69 3.58 14.78
N LEU A 117 4.91 3.61 15.88
CA LEU A 117 5.05 4.64 16.90
C LEU A 117 6.43 4.59 17.57
N SER A 118 6.92 3.39 17.92
CA SER A 118 8.23 3.25 18.55
C SER A 118 9.34 3.77 17.63
N LEU A 119 9.27 3.40 16.33
CA LEU A 119 10.22 3.86 15.33
C LEU A 119 10.16 5.39 15.15
N PHE A 120 8.95 5.95 15.03
CA PHE A 120 8.73 7.39 14.90
C PHE A 120 9.29 8.16 16.10
N THR A 121 9.01 7.73 17.32
CA THR A 121 9.51 8.39 18.53
C THR A 121 11.04 8.34 18.59
N LEU A 122 11.66 7.21 18.27
CA LEU A 122 13.13 7.09 18.25
C LEU A 122 13.75 8.02 17.21
N CYS A 123 13.20 8.06 15.99
CA CYS A 123 13.67 8.94 14.94
C CYS A 123 13.45 10.42 15.25
N PHE A 124 12.31 10.78 15.85
CA PHE A 124 12.03 12.16 16.26
C PHE A 124 12.99 12.63 17.34
N ILE A 125 13.31 11.79 18.33
CA ILE A 125 14.32 12.09 19.36
C ILE A 125 15.70 12.22 18.72
N TYR A 126 16.06 11.31 17.80
CA TYR A 126 17.33 11.37 17.08
C TYR A 126 17.46 12.68 16.29
N ASP A 127 16.43 13.09 15.56
CA ASP A 127 16.39 14.35 14.80
C ASP A 127 16.46 15.59 15.71
N LEU A 128 16.08 15.47 16.99
CA LEU A 128 16.21 16.54 17.98
C LEU A 128 17.64 16.65 18.54
N LEU A 129 18.40 15.55 18.52
CA LEU A 129 19.77 15.46 19.04
C LEU A 129 20.83 15.74 17.96
N VAL A 130 20.53 15.42 16.70
CA VAL A 130 21.46 15.53 15.58
C VAL A 130 21.14 16.78 14.76
N GLY A 131 22.18 17.57 14.43
CA GLY A 131 22.05 18.81 13.66
C GLY A 131 21.41 18.62 12.28
N SER A 132 20.94 19.74 11.69
CA SER A 132 20.05 19.78 10.51
C SER A 132 20.53 19.02 9.27
N GLU A 133 21.83 18.74 9.13
CA GLU A 133 22.39 18.11 7.94
C GLU A 133 22.21 16.59 7.87
N LEU A 134 21.91 15.92 8.99
CA LEU A 134 21.68 14.47 9.06
C LEU A 134 20.25 14.12 9.50
N SER A 135 19.35 15.11 9.55
CA SER A 135 17.99 14.92 10.04
C SER A 135 17.10 14.18 9.03
N MET A 136 16.31 13.23 9.51
CA MET A 136 15.23 12.58 8.76
C MET A 136 13.93 13.39 8.76
N ALA A 137 13.96 14.62 9.30
CA ALA A 137 12.83 15.55 9.32
C ALA A 137 12.22 15.77 7.93
N PHE A 138 13.00 15.69 6.86
CA PHE A 138 12.50 15.73 5.49
C PHE A 138 11.54 14.57 5.17
N LEU A 139 11.86 13.35 5.60
CA LEU A 139 10.99 12.18 5.42
C LEU A 139 9.70 12.35 6.22
N TRP A 140 9.77 12.90 7.42
CA TRP A 140 8.58 13.16 8.25
C TRP A 140 7.66 14.21 7.63
N LYS A 141 8.22 15.28 7.04
CA LYS A 141 7.44 16.27 6.27
C LYS A 141 6.75 15.65 5.04
N ILE A 142 7.30 14.58 4.47
CA ILE A 142 6.71 13.85 3.34
C ILE A 142 5.62 12.87 3.79
N PHE A 143 5.80 12.21 4.93
CA PHE A 143 4.90 11.13 5.37
C PHE A 143 3.76 11.61 6.29
N LEU A 144 3.93 12.71 7.02
CA LEU A 144 2.99 13.14 8.07
C LEU A 144 2.35 14.51 7.74
N PRO A 145 1.04 14.56 7.42
CA PRO A 145 0.38 15.79 7.00
C PRO A 145 0.35 16.82 8.13
N GLY A 146 0.76 18.05 7.84
CA GLY A 146 0.82 19.11 8.85
C GLY A 146 2.08 19.08 9.72
N PHE A 147 2.99 18.12 9.52
CA PHE A 147 4.31 18.12 10.14
C PHE A 147 5.18 19.19 9.48
N LYS A 148 5.44 20.30 10.18
CA LYS A 148 6.20 21.43 9.64
C LYS A 148 7.60 21.52 10.21
N ASP A 149 7.74 21.28 11.52
CA ASP A 149 9.00 21.45 12.25
C ASP A 149 9.14 20.40 13.35
N LEU A 150 10.36 20.28 13.90
CA LEU A 150 10.64 19.49 15.10
C LEU A 150 10.05 20.20 16.33
N SER A 151 8.74 20.13 16.47
CA SER A 151 7.98 20.71 17.57
C SER A 151 7.12 19.66 18.25
N PHE A 152 6.78 19.90 19.52
CA PHE A 152 5.87 19.02 20.26
C PHE A 152 4.49 18.91 19.60
N ALA A 153 4.00 20.00 18.99
CA ALA A 153 2.74 19.98 18.26
C ALA A 153 2.81 19.05 17.04
N SER A 154 3.90 19.13 16.26
CA SER A 154 4.12 18.25 15.10
C SER A 154 4.33 16.79 15.51
N TYR A 155 4.94 16.53 16.68
CA TYR A 155 5.01 15.18 17.26
C TYR A 155 3.63 14.59 17.53
N LEU A 156 2.72 15.35 18.15
CA LEU A 156 1.34 14.88 18.43
C LEU A 156 0.52 14.64 17.16
N ILE A 157 0.69 15.47 16.14
CA ILE A 157 0.07 15.27 14.82
C ILE A 157 0.57 13.95 14.23
N GLY A 158 1.90 13.77 14.17
CA GLY A 158 2.50 12.54 13.66
C GLY A 158 2.05 11.27 14.40
N PHE A 159 1.99 11.36 15.73
CA PHE A 159 1.51 10.27 16.58
C PHE A 159 0.05 9.90 16.28
N SER A 160 -0.80 10.90 16.08
CA SER A 160 -2.22 10.72 15.76
C SER A 160 -2.40 10.09 14.37
N ASP A 161 -1.66 10.58 13.38
CA ASP A 161 -1.70 10.07 12.00
C ASP A 161 -1.27 8.60 11.94
N ILE A 162 -0.20 8.21 12.65
CA ILE A 162 0.26 6.82 12.70
C ILE A 162 -0.81 5.89 13.25
N ILE A 163 -1.57 6.31 14.27
CA ILE A 163 -2.68 5.52 14.82
C ILE A 163 -3.76 5.32 13.76
N ILE A 164 -4.17 6.40 13.07
CA ILE A 164 -5.20 6.35 12.03
C ILE A 164 -4.76 5.45 10.87
N TYR A 165 -3.53 5.61 10.38
CA TYR A 165 -2.98 4.79 9.29
C TYR A 165 -2.85 3.32 9.67
N SER A 166 -2.40 3.03 10.90
CA SER A 166 -2.33 1.66 11.39
C SER A 166 -3.71 1.01 11.45
N GLY A 167 -4.73 1.77 11.86
CA GLY A 167 -6.13 1.32 11.84
C GLY A 167 -6.62 1.04 10.42
N TYR A 168 -6.40 1.97 9.51
CA TYR A 168 -6.79 1.86 8.10
C TYR A 168 -6.17 0.62 7.41
N ILE A 169 -4.85 0.47 7.53
CA ILE A 169 -4.12 -0.68 6.98
C ILE A 169 -4.65 -1.98 7.58
N SER A 170 -4.82 -2.01 8.91
CA SER A 170 -5.28 -3.23 9.58
C SER A 170 -6.67 -3.64 9.18
N PHE A 171 -7.56 -2.67 8.94
CA PHE A 171 -8.89 -2.93 8.45
C PHE A 171 -8.86 -3.56 7.06
N ILE A 172 -8.17 -2.93 6.11
CA ILE A 172 -8.06 -3.44 4.73
C ILE A 172 -7.47 -4.85 4.71
N PHE A 173 -6.33 -5.06 5.38
CA PHE A 173 -5.65 -6.34 5.36
C PHE A 173 -6.47 -7.44 6.05
N SER A 174 -7.05 -7.17 7.22
CA SER A 174 -7.86 -8.19 7.90
C SER A 174 -9.11 -8.57 7.12
N VAL A 175 -9.82 -7.61 6.53
CA VAL A 175 -11.00 -7.89 5.70
C VAL A 175 -10.61 -8.68 4.45
N THR A 176 -9.56 -8.23 3.75
CA THR A 176 -9.13 -8.83 2.48
C THR A 176 -8.64 -10.26 2.69
N LEU A 177 -7.77 -10.49 3.68
CA LEU A 177 -7.23 -11.81 3.96
C LEU A 177 -8.30 -12.78 4.46
N ASN A 178 -9.19 -12.34 5.37
CA ASN A 178 -10.27 -13.20 5.85
C ASN A 178 -11.32 -13.50 4.75
N TYR A 179 -11.51 -12.59 3.79
CA TYR A 179 -12.37 -12.83 2.63
C TYR A 179 -11.81 -13.96 1.75
N PHE A 180 -10.52 -13.88 1.40
CA PHE A 180 -9.86 -14.90 0.59
C PHE A 180 -9.79 -16.25 1.31
N GLU A 181 -9.50 -16.25 2.62
CA GLU A 181 -9.49 -17.48 3.42
C GLU A 181 -10.87 -18.17 3.39
N LYS A 182 -11.94 -17.38 3.58
CA LYS A 182 -13.31 -17.89 3.54
C LYS A 182 -13.67 -18.44 2.16
N SER A 183 -13.20 -17.84 1.07
CA SER A 183 -13.44 -18.35 -0.28
C SER A 183 -12.76 -19.71 -0.52
N GLN A 184 -11.53 -19.89 -0.04
CA GLN A 184 -10.79 -21.16 -0.19
C GLN A 184 -11.44 -22.29 0.60
N THR A 185 -11.85 -22.05 1.86
CA THR A 185 -12.52 -23.07 2.66
C THR A 185 -13.86 -23.51 2.04
N ASN A 186 -14.58 -22.59 1.40
CA ASN A 186 -15.84 -22.93 0.72
C ASN A 186 -15.59 -23.75 -0.55
N ASP A 187 -14.58 -23.42 -1.35
CA ASP A 187 -14.24 -24.17 -2.56
C ASP A 187 -13.77 -25.60 -2.25
N GLU A 188 -13.08 -25.83 -1.13
CA GLU A 188 -12.68 -27.17 -0.65
C GLU A 188 -13.86 -27.97 -0.05
N ALA A 189 -14.87 -27.31 0.51
CA ALA A 189 -16.06 -27.98 1.08
C ALA A 189 -17.06 -28.50 0.03
N TYR A 190 -16.94 -28.04 -1.23
CA TYR A 190 -17.80 -28.44 -2.36
C TYR A 190 -17.03 -29.24 -3.45
N ALA A 191 -15.78 -29.62 -3.20
CA ALA A 191 -14.96 -30.47 -4.06
C ALA A 191 -14.88 -31.91 -3.53
#